data_AF-A0A1W1YH93-F1
#
_entry.id   AF-A0A1W1YH93-F1
#
_cell.length_a   1.000
_cell.length_b   1.000
_cell.length_c   1.000
_cell.angle_alpha   90.00
_cell.angle_beta   90.00
_cell.angle_gamma   90.00
#
_symmetry.space_group_name_H-M   'P 1'
#
loop_
_entity.id
_entity.type
_entity.pdbx_description
1 polymer ?
#
loop_
_entity_poly.entity_id
_entity_poly.type
_entity_poly.pdbx_seq_one_letter_code
_entity_poly.pdbx_strand_id
1 'polypeptide(L)'
;MVKKILAVIAALIVILISFPYLKAEYLTARYGFQFEDLYTQTHMIGSDYCKVLDYDGSHARCVYVEKGVTTCVLEFKCHDGNWKLTSWECVWSSSGSADDLMWPLYF
;
A
#
# COMPACT_ATOMS: atom_id res chain seq x y z
N MET A 1 -38.69 2.73 -10.41
CA MET A 1 -37.85 3.85 -9.91
C MET A 1 -36.80 3.37 -8.93
N VAL A 2 -37.18 2.65 -7.86
CA VAL A 2 -36.27 2.07 -6.85
C VAL A 2 -35.12 1.23 -7.42
N LYS A 3 -35.38 0.34 -8.39
CA LYS A 3 -34.32 -0.48 -9.04
C LYS A 3 -33.24 0.35 -9.74
N LYS A 4 -33.60 1.50 -10.33
CA LYS A 4 -32.64 2.41 -10.98
C LYS A 4 -31.78 3.13 -9.95
N ILE A 5 -32.38 3.55 -8.83
CA ILE A 5 -31.67 4.19 -7.71
C ILE A 5 -30.67 3.20 -7.07
N LEU A 6 -31.09 1.95 -6.83
CA LEU A 6 -30.20 0.90 -6.31
C LEU A 6 -29.02 0.63 -7.24
N ALA A 7 -29.23 0.62 -8.56
CA ALA A 7 -28.15 0.46 -9.53
C ALA A 7 -27.14 1.61 -9.48
N VAL A 8 -27.61 2.85 -9.34
CA VAL A 8 -26.73 4.03 -9.20
C VAL A 8 -25.93 3.97 -7.91
N ILE A 9 -26.55 3.60 -6.78
CA ILE A 9 -25.86 3.45 -5.50
C ILE A 9 -24.79 2.36 -5.59
N ALA A 10 -25.12 1.20 -6.17
CA ALA A 10 -24.15 0.12 -6.37
C ALA A 10 -22.97 0.58 -7.23
N ALA A 11 -23.21 1.32 -8.31
CA ALA A 11 -22.15 1.87 -9.16
C ALA A 11 -21.25 2.85 -8.40
N LEU A 12 -21.82 3.73 -7.57
CA LEU A 12 -21.05 4.66 -6.74
C LEU A 12 -20.18 3.93 -5.71
N ILE A 13 -20.69 2.85 -5.10
CA ILE A 13 -19.93 2.02 -4.17
C ILE A 13 -18.74 1.37 -4.89
N VAL A 14 -18.94 0.83 -6.09
CA VAL A 14 -17.85 0.23 -6.88
C VAL A 14 -16.77 1.26 -7.21
N ILE A 15 -17.18 2.48 -7.62
CA ILE A 15 -16.24 3.58 -7.89
C ILE A 15 -15.43 3.92 -6.63
N LEU A 16 -16.10 4.08 -5.48
CA LEU A 16 -15.45 4.40 -4.21
C LEU A 16 -14.46 3.32 -3.77
N ILE A 17 -14.81 2.04 -3.92
CA ILE A 17 -13.92 0.92 -3.59
C ILE A 17 -12.72 0.84 -4.54
N SER A 18 -12.91 1.19 -5.83
CA SER A 18 -11.84 1.12 -6.84
C SER A 18 -10.82 2.26 -6.75
N PHE A 19 -11.22 3.42 -6.22
CA PHE A 19 -10.39 4.62 -6.21
C PHE A 19 -9.02 4.44 -5.52
N PRO A 20 -8.93 3.82 -4.33
CA PRO A 20 -7.64 3.56 -3.67
C PRO A 20 -6.67 2.72 -4.51
N TYR A 21 -7.19 1.72 -5.23
CA TYR A 21 -6.38 0.88 -6.12
C TYR A 21 -5.82 1.68 -7.28
N LEU A 22 -6.66 2.50 -7.93
CA LEU A 22 -6.22 3.38 -9.02
C LEU A 22 -5.20 4.41 -8.56
N LYS A 23 -5.42 5.00 -7.38
CA LYS A 23 -4.47 5.93 -6.75
C LYS A 23 -3.12 5.26 -6.53
N ALA A 24 -3.10 4.04 -5.98
CA ALA A 24 -1.86 3.34 -5.70
C ALA A 24 -1.10 2.96 -6.98
N GLU A 25 -1.79 2.51 -8.03
CA GLU A 25 -1.15 2.26 -9.33
C GLU A 25 -0.53 3.55 -9.90
N TYR A 26 -1.26 4.66 -9.85
CA TYR A 26 -0.75 5.96 -10.31
C TYR A 26 0.47 6.42 -9.51
N LEU A 27 0.41 6.34 -8.17
CA LEU A 27 1.52 6.73 -7.30
C LEU A 27 2.74 5.81 -7.48
N THR A 28 2.50 4.50 -7.63
CA THR A 28 3.57 3.52 -7.88
C THR A 28 4.25 3.78 -9.21
N ALA A 29 3.49 4.02 -10.28
CA ALA A 29 4.05 4.37 -11.58
C ALA A 29 4.87 5.67 -11.55
N ARG A 30 4.47 6.65 -10.72
CA ARG A 30 5.12 7.96 -10.66
C ARG A 30 6.31 8.03 -9.70
N TYR A 31 6.24 7.35 -8.57
CA TYR A 31 7.20 7.50 -7.47
C TYR A 31 7.81 6.19 -6.97
N GLY A 32 7.30 5.03 -7.42
CA GLY A 32 7.70 3.71 -6.90
C GLY A 32 9.20 3.42 -6.98
N PHE A 33 9.87 3.94 -8.00
CA PHE A 33 11.33 3.80 -8.17
C PHE A 33 12.13 4.35 -6.98
N GLN A 34 11.59 5.31 -6.22
CA GLN A 34 12.26 5.86 -5.03
C GLN A 34 12.26 4.89 -3.84
N PHE A 35 11.40 3.87 -3.89
CA PHE A 35 11.08 2.99 -2.77
C PHE A 35 11.46 1.53 -3.01
N GLU A 36 11.87 1.14 -4.21
CA GLU A 36 12.06 -0.27 -4.63
C GLU A 36 12.86 -1.10 -3.60
N ASP A 37 13.98 -0.56 -3.11
CA ASP A 37 14.89 -1.27 -2.19
C ASP A 37 14.83 -0.79 -0.73
N LEU A 38 13.97 0.18 -0.41
CA LEU A 38 13.98 0.80 0.92
C LEU A 38 13.45 -0.11 2.03
N TYR A 39 12.79 -1.21 1.69
CA TYR A 39 12.41 -2.25 2.64
C TYR A 39 13.62 -2.87 3.37
N THR A 40 14.79 -2.84 2.74
CA THR A 40 16.04 -3.35 3.34
C THR A 40 16.44 -2.61 4.62
N GLN A 41 15.94 -1.39 4.85
CA GLN A 41 16.12 -0.64 6.09
C GLN A 41 15.52 -1.34 7.32
N THR A 42 14.57 -2.26 7.12
CA THR A 42 14.02 -3.08 8.22
C THR A 42 14.99 -4.17 8.68
N HIS A 43 15.89 -4.63 7.81
CA HIS A 43 16.72 -5.83 7.99
C HIS A 43 15.96 -7.13 8.29
N MET A 44 14.63 -7.16 8.09
CA MET A 44 13.78 -8.26 8.53
C MET A 44 12.87 -8.83 7.43
N ILE A 45 12.56 -8.05 6.39
CA ILE A 45 11.60 -8.46 5.37
C ILE A 45 12.24 -8.54 3.97
N GLY A 46 11.72 -9.43 3.14
CA GLY A 46 11.95 -9.45 1.69
C GLY A 46 10.86 -8.68 0.94
N SER A 47 11.02 -8.54 -0.38
CA SER A 47 9.99 -7.97 -1.25
C SER A 47 10.17 -8.44 -2.69
N ASP A 48 9.10 -8.93 -3.30
CA ASP A 48 9.01 -9.16 -4.75
C ASP A 48 8.53 -7.90 -5.49
N TYR A 49 7.71 -7.08 -4.84
CA TYR A 49 7.23 -5.81 -5.39
C TYR A 49 6.76 -4.86 -4.30
N CYS A 50 6.81 -3.57 -4.64
CA CYS A 50 6.35 -2.47 -3.81
C CYS A 50 5.23 -1.70 -4.50
N LYS A 51 4.25 -1.20 -3.74
CA LYS A 51 3.29 -0.20 -4.21
C LYS A 51 3.21 0.99 -3.26
N VAL A 52 3.14 2.18 -3.84
CA VAL A 52 3.00 3.43 -3.09
C VAL A 52 1.51 3.68 -2.82
N LEU A 53 1.13 3.69 -1.55
CA LEU A 53 -0.24 3.92 -1.08
C LEU A 53 -0.52 5.42 -0.93
N ASP A 54 0.45 6.15 -0.38
CA ASP A 54 0.41 7.59 -0.15
C ASP A 54 1.75 8.25 -0.43
N TYR A 55 1.67 9.50 -0.88
CA TYR A 55 2.83 10.34 -1.14
C TYR A 55 2.44 11.82 -1.08
N ASP A 56 3.16 12.60 -0.28
CA ASP A 56 3.00 14.08 -0.22
C ASP A 56 4.30 14.85 -0.52
N GLY A 57 5.39 14.14 -0.86
CA GLY A 57 6.71 14.70 -1.11
C GLY A 57 7.64 14.73 0.11
N SER A 58 7.09 14.69 1.32
CA SER A 58 7.83 14.61 2.58
C SER A 58 7.57 13.30 3.34
N HIS A 59 6.48 12.63 3.03
CA HIS A 59 6.04 11.38 3.61
C HIS A 59 5.52 10.44 2.52
N ALA A 60 5.76 9.15 2.72
CA ALA A 60 5.23 8.09 1.86
C ALA A 60 4.84 6.87 2.68
N ARG A 61 3.75 6.21 2.28
CA ARG A 61 3.37 4.87 2.76
C ARG A 61 3.47 3.90 1.61
N CYS A 62 4.16 2.78 1.81
CA CYS A 62 4.38 1.77 0.79
C CYS A 62 4.01 0.39 1.32
N VAL A 63 3.34 -0.41 0.51
CA VAL A 63 3.17 -1.83 0.78
C VAL A 63 4.25 -2.62 0.04
N TYR A 64 4.94 -3.48 0.76
CA TYR A 64 5.90 -4.45 0.23
C TYR A 64 5.31 -5.85 0.38
N VAL A 65 5.40 -6.62 -0.70
CA VAL A 65 4.84 -7.97 -0.75
C VAL A 65 5.92 -8.94 -1.18
N GLU A 66 6.16 -9.94 -0.34
CA GLU A 66 6.92 -11.13 -0.66
C GLU A 66 5.92 -12.28 -0.86
N LYS A 67 5.76 -12.75 -2.11
CA LYS A 67 4.64 -13.62 -2.50
C LYS A 67 4.64 -14.92 -1.70
N GLY A 68 3.55 -15.16 -0.98
CA GLY A 68 3.38 -16.36 -0.15
C GLY A 68 4.21 -16.35 1.14
N VAL A 69 4.90 -15.24 1.44
CA VAL A 69 5.74 -15.12 2.64
C VAL A 69 5.23 -14.02 3.55
N THR A 70 5.24 -12.76 3.11
CA THR A 70 4.82 -11.62 3.95
C THR A 70 4.20 -10.50 3.13
N THR A 71 3.38 -9.68 3.79
CA THR A 71 2.96 -8.38 3.30
C THR A 71 3.07 -7.36 4.42
N CYS A 72 3.82 -6.29 4.19
CA CYS A 72 4.11 -5.29 5.20
C CYS A 72 3.96 -3.89 4.65
N VAL A 73 3.42 -2.99 5.47
CA VAL A 73 3.28 -1.56 5.17
C VAL A 73 4.40 -0.83 5.88
N LEU A 74 5.17 -0.05 5.13
CA LEU A 74 6.30 0.73 5.60
C LEU A 74 5.99 2.22 5.39
N GLU A 75 6.32 3.02 6.40
CA GLU A 75 6.23 4.47 6.31
C GLU A 75 7.62 5.09 6.23
N PHE A 76 7.77 6.08 5.35
CA PHE A 76 9.01 6.79 5.13
C PHE A 76 8.80 8.29 5.27
N LYS A 77 9.81 8.97 5.81
CA LYS A 77 9.93 10.42 5.75
C LYS A 77 11.16 10.84 4.96
N CYS A 78 10.99 11.86 4.12
CA CYS A 78 12.07 12.45 3.35
C CYS A 78 12.74 13.54 4.18
N HIS A 79 14.03 13.36 4.45
CA HIS A 79 14.89 14.36 5.08
C HIS A 79 16.02 14.68 4.11
N ASP A 80 16.07 15.94 3.64
CA ASP A 80 17.08 16.44 2.70
C ASP A 80 17.25 15.55 1.45
N GLY A 81 16.13 15.11 0.87
CA GLY A 81 16.11 14.25 -0.31
C GLY A 81 16.39 12.76 -0.04
N ASN A 82 16.58 12.37 1.22
CA ASN A 82 16.82 10.98 1.62
C ASN A 82 15.60 10.42 2.35
N TRP A 83 15.07 9.31 1.85
CA TRP A 83 13.96 8.60 2.47
C TRP A 83 14.46 7.71 3.62
N LYS A 84 13.90 7.92 4.81
CA LYS A 84 14.20 7.16 6.02
C LYS A 84 12.97 6.45 6.53
N LEU A 85 13.11 5.17 6.85
CA LEU A 85 12.07 4.37 7.48
C LEU A 85 11.72 4.96 8.85
N THR A 86 10.44 5.20 9.09
CA THR A 86 9.94 5.69 10.38
C THR A 86 9.20 4.62 11.17
N SER A 87 8.46 3.77 10.48
CA SER A 87 7.64 2.71 11.08
C SER A 87 7.39 1.64 10.02
N TRP A 88 7.06 0.44 10.48
CA TRP A 88 6.60 -0.65 9.62
C TRP A 88 5.73 -1.61 10.40
N GLU A 89 4.80 -2.25 9.69
CA GLU A 89 3.88 -3.23 10.25
C GLU A 89 3.62 -4.32 9.20
N CYS A 90 3.75 -5.58 9.59
CA CYS A 90 3.34 -6.70 8.74
C CYS A 90 1.89 -7.04 9.02
N VAL A 91 1.07 -6.92 7.97
CA VAL A 91 -0.36 -7.18 7.99
C VAL A 91 -0.66 -8.66 7.69
N TRP A 92 0.23 -9.34 6.99
CA TRP A 92 0.10 -10.78 6.74
C TRP A 92 1.47 -11.47 6.70
N SER A 93 1.52 -12.71 7.19
CA SER A 93 2.71 -13.57 7.12
C SER A 93 2.32 -15.05 7.09
N SER A 94 3.10 -15.89 6.39
CA SER A 94 2.86 -17.33 6.33
C SER A 94 3.39 -18.11 7.54
N SER A 95 4.35 -17.55 8.28
CA SER A 95 5.03 -18.21 9.40
C SER A 95 4.98 -17.45 10.72
N GLY A 96 4.23 -16.35 10.81
CA GLY A 96 4.16 -15.46 11.97
C GLY A 96 2.75 -15.33 12.55
N SER A 97 2.59 -14.41 13.51
CA SER A 97 1.30 -14.06 14.12
C SER A 97 0.54 -12.96 13.38
N ALA A 98 1.11 -12.42 12.29
CA ALA A 98 0.45 -11.46 11.43
C ALA A 98 -0.52 -12.20 10.51
N ASP A 99 -1.80 -12.16 10.83
CA ASP A 99 -2.91 -12.75 10.09
C ASP A 99 -4.09 -11.76 10.09
N ASP A 100 -3.82 -10.52 9.67
CA ASP A 100 -4.83 -9.48 9.64
C ASP A 100 -5.53 -9.44 8.28
N LEU A 101 -6.82 -9.11 8.29
CA LEU A 101 -7.60 -9.01 7.06
C LEU A 101 -7.21 -7.72 6.34
N MET A 102 -6.33 -7.85 5.36
CA MET A 102 -5.87 -6.75 4.53
C MET A 102 -6.89 -6.44 3.42
N TRP A 103 -8.15 -6.16 3.80
CA TRP A 103 -9.17 -5.69 2.87
C TRP A 103 -9.86 -4.43 3.41
N PRO A 104 -9.76 -3.29 2.71
CA PRO A 104 -9.14 -3.11 1.39
C PRO A 104 -7.65 -2.71 1.50
N LEU A 105 -6.80 -3.31 0.67
CA LEU A 105 -5.33 -3.21 0.65
C LEU A 105 -4.73 -1.78 0.59
N TYR A 106 -5.53 -0.74 0.35
CA TYR A 106 -5.08 0.59 -0.11
C TYR A 106 -5.70 1.79 0.64
N PHE A 107 -6.34 1.58 1.79
CA PHE A 107 -6.88 2.68 2.63
C PHE A 107 -5.82 3.22 3.62
#